data_AF-A0A6A8AP02-F1
#
_entry.id   AF-A0A6A8AP02-F1
#
_cell.length_a   1.000
_cell.length_b   1.000
_cell.length_c   1.000
_cell.angle_alpha   90.00
_cell.angle_beta   90.00
_cell.angle_gamma   90.00
#
_symmetry.space_group_name_H-M   'P 1'
#
loop_
_entity.id
_entity.type
_entity.pdbx_description
1 polymer ?
#
loop_
_entity_poly.entity_id
_entity_poly.type
_entity_poly.pdbx_seq_one_letter_code
_entity_poly.pdbx_strand_id
1 'polypeptide(L)'
;MIEVNPNTGVKIVVDPIEVISTEKVLVKIQPGCLWTELVQDGRQIGAVIHGPAEYAFDAIAETEEGALGKSFRGDMGGFKIYVGGTDLHGSSREASHEELLTRDFSSSEAFIEGAGGALGLHNMHHDSDIKSSGSPGEGVVIWSDDGVKKNVITAKGDSLVLVKDKTVYTLSDESYVMVENGKVSIRGPRGRRLVIDEGGIRQPEELRDLGPRIAREVKESLQDLKFTMRRRRREDVPR
;
A
#
# COMPACT_ATOMS: atom_id res chain seq x y z
N MET A 1 -5.83 10.16 20.08
CA MET A 1 -5.58 11.16 18.99
C MET A 1 -4.12 11.05 18.60
N ILE A 2 -3.78 11.16 17.30
CA ILE A 2 -2.38 11.16 16.84
C ILE A 2 -1.85 12.59 16.88
N GLU A 3 -0.70 12.80 17.50
CA GLU A 3 -0.06 14.12 17.64
C GLU A 3 1.47 14.00 17.68
N VAL A 4 2.16 15.12 17.41
CA VAL A 4 3.61 15.24 17.61
C VAL A 4 3.87 15.40 19.11
N ASN A 5 4.87 14.69 19.66
CA ASN A 5 5.26 14.83 21.05
C ASN A 5 6.26 15.98 21.23
N PRO A 6 5.85 17.14 21.79
CA PRO A 6 6.76 18.28 21.93
C PRO A 6 7.84 18.06 23.00
N ASN A 7 7.65 17.10 23.92
CA ASN A 7 8.53 16.92 25.08
C ASN A 7 9.81 16.14 24.76
N THR A 8 9.87 15.48 23.60
CA THR A 8 10.97 14.59 23.22
C THR A 8 12.01 15.25 22.33
N GLY A 9 11.89 16.57 22.14
CA GLY A 9 12.81 17.36 21.35
C GLY A 9 12.81 16.99 19.87
N VAL A 10 13.89 17.39 19.20
CA VAL A 10 14.16 17.10 17.79
C VAL A 10 15.47 16.35 17.72
N LYS A 11 15.42 15.21 17.07
CA LYS A 11 16.55 14.31 16.89
C LYS A 11 17.05 14.40 15.46
N ILE A 12 18.30 14.05 15.26
CA ILE A 12 18.93 13.93 13.96
C ILE A 12 19.42 12.49 13.75
N VAL A 13 19.14 11.94 12.58
CA VAL A 13 19.65 10.64 12.14
C VAL A 13 21.14 10.79 11.83
N VAL A 14 21.98 9.97 12.45
CA VAL A 14 23.44 9.98 12.23
C VAL A 14 23.90 8.82 11.36
N ASP A 15 23.20 7.68 11.43
CA ASP A 15 23.45 6.50 10.62
C ASP A 15 22.23 6.20 9.76
N PRO A 16 22.40 5.77 8.50
CA PRO A 16 21.28 5.43 7.64
C PRO A 16 20.45 4.31 8.27
N ILE A 17 19.11 4.45 8.21
CA ILE A 17 18.19 3.47 8.76
C ILE A 17 17.07 3.12 7.79
N GLU A 18 16.74 1.84 7.70
CA GLU A 18 15.65 1.32 6.88
C GLU A 18 14.40 1.21 7.75
N VAL A 19 13.47 2.15 7.60
CA VAL A 19 12.22 2.18 8.38
C VAL A 19 11.20 1.19 7.85
N ILE A 20 11.29 0.86 6.55
CA ILE A 20 10.61 -0.26 5.91
C ILE A 20 11.66 -1.05 5.13
N SER A 21 11.74 -2.36 5.36
CA SER A 21 12.68 -3.26 4.69
C SER A 21 12.03 -4.63 4.52
N THR A 22 11.57 -4.89 3.31
CA THR A 22 10.99 -6.16 2.86
C THR A 22 11.65 -6.54 1.53
N GLU A 23 11.36 -7.72 1.00
CA GLU A 23 11.90 -8.15 -0.30
C GLU A 23 11.55 -7.17 -1.44
N LYS A 24 10.35 -6.58 -1.39
CA LYS A 24 9.83 -5.72 -2.47
C LYS A 24 9.77 -4.24 -2.14
N VAL A 25 9.91 -3.86 -0.88
CA VAL A 25 9.78 -2.46 -0.44
C VAL A 25 10.92 -2.09 0.48
N LEU A 26 11.58 -0.98 0.15
CA LEU A 26 12.59 -0.33 0.95
C LEU A 26 12.18 1.12 1.15
N VAL A 27 12.21 1.60 2.39
CA VAL A 27 12.22 3.03 2.70
C VAL A 27 13.40 3.30 3.61
N LYS A 28 14.30 4.17 3.16
CA LYS A 28 15.55 4.47 3.83
C LYS A 28 15.63 5.94 4.18
N ILE A 29 15.88 6.20 5.46
CA ILE A 29 16.12 7.53 6.01
C ILE A 29 17.63 7.74 6.06
N GLN A 30 18.12 8.82 5.46
CA GLN A 30 19.54 9.10 5.36
C GLN A 30 20.04 9.95 6.53
N PRO A 31 21.36 9.95 6.80
CA PRO A 31 21.96 10.86 7.77
C PRO A 31 21.59 12.33 7.53
N GLY A 32 21.45 13.06 8.63
CA GLY A 32 21.04 14.46 8.65
C GLY A 32 19.52 14.66 8.66
N CYS A 33 18.71 13.61 8.53
CA CYS A 33 17.26 13.74 8.71
C CYS A 33 16.91 14.18 10.13
N LEU A 34 16.14 15.26 10.24
CA LEU A 34 15.55 15.69 11.49
C LEU A 34 14.26 14.93 11.72
N TRP A 35 13.97 14.57 12.96
CA TRP A 35 12.70 13.93 13.29
C TRP A 35 12.25 14.22 14.72
N THR A 36 10.96 14.06 14.93
CA THR A 36 10.32 14.13 16.24
C THR A 36 9.30 13.00 16.38
N GLU A 37 8.99 12.63 17.61
CA GLU A 37 8.14 11.48 17.90
C GLU A 37 6.68 11.76 17.56
N LEU A 38 6.04 10.76 16.96
CA LEU A 38 4.62 10.73 16.74
C LEU A 38 4.00 9.81 17.80
N VAL A 39 3.03 10.34 18.54
CA VAL A 39 2.37 9.62 19.64
C VAL A 39 0.87 9.47 19.41
N GLN A 40 0.30 8.39 19.94
CA GLN A 40 -1.13 8.15 20.02
C GLN A 40 -1.46 7.69 21.43
N ASP A 41 -2.34 8.44 22.11
CA ASP A 41 -2.76 8.16 23.48
C ASP A 41 -1.58 7.98 24.45
N GLY A 42 -0.56 8.84 24.28
CA GLY A 42 0.68 8.86 25.07
C GLY A 42 1.70 7.78 24.70
N ARG A 43 1.42 6.92 23.70
CA ARG A 43 2.36 5.88 23.23
C ARG A 43 3.01 6.32 21.93
N GLN A 44 4.33 6.14 21.82
CA GLN A 44 5.04 6.33 20.56
C GLN A 44 4.54 5.33 19.51
N ILE A 45 4.14 5.83 18.35
CA ILE A 45 3.68 5.03 17.22
C ILE A 45 4.53 5.20 15.97
N GLY A 46 5.42 6.20 15.96
CA GLY A 46 6.30 6.47 14.83
C GLY A 46 7.00 7.83 14.94
N ALA A 47 7.18 8.49 13.80
CA ALA A 47 7.89 9.76 13.73
C ALA A 47 7.40 10.65 12.57
N VAL A 48 7.59 11.96 12.74
CA VAL A 48 7.56 12.92 11.65
C VAL A 48 8.99 13.28 11.30
N ILE A 49 9.37 13.11 10.04
CA ILE A 49 10.74 13.15 9.54
C ILE A 49 10.86 14.23 8.47
N HIS A 50 11.96 14.98 8.48
CA HIS A 50 12.30 15.96 7.44
C HIS A 50 13.74 15.80 6.98
N GLY A 51 13.96 15.83 5.67
CA GLY A 51 15.29 15.68 5.08
C GLY A 51 15.39 14.57 4.02
N PRO A 52 16.62 14.16 3.67
CA PRO A 52 16.86 13.19 2.61
C PRO A 52 16.38 11.78 2.98
N ALA A 53 15.41 11.28 2.22
CA ALA A 53 14.97 9.90 2.31
C ALA A 53 14.68 9.38 0.90
N GLU A 54 14.88 8.09 0.71
CA GLU A 54 14.62 7.40 -0.56
C GLU A 54 13.69 6.21 -0.36
N TYR A 55 13.00 5.81 -1.42
CA TYR A 55 12.28 4.54 -1.48
C TYR A 55 12.62 3.76 -2.72
N ALA A 56 12.46 2.45 -2.59
CA ALA A 56 12.29 1.53 -3.70
C ALA A 56 11.04 0.67 -3.45
N PHE A 57 10.22 0.46 -4.48
CA PHE A 57 9.02 -0.37 -4.43
C PHE A 57 8.98 -1.20 -5.70
N ASP A 58 9.21 -2.50 -5.58
CA ASP A 58 9.13 -3.44 -6.67
C ASP A 58 7.70 -3.94 -6.85
N ALA A 59 6.99 -3.36 -7.82
CA ALA A 59 5.63 -3.78 -8.13
C ALA A 59 5.55 -4.89 -9.18
N ILE A 60 6.66 -5.58 -9.43
CA ILE A 60 6.68 -6.71 -10.36
C ILE A 60 6.07 -7.95 -9.70
N ALA A 61 5.08 -8.51 -10.41
CA ALA A 61 4.46 -9.78 -10.10
C ALA A 61 4.79 -10.78 -11.22
N GLU A 62 5.39 -11.90 -10.85
CA GLU A 62 5.63 -13.00 -11.78
C GLU A 62 4.31 -13.73 -12.11
N THR A 63 4.10 -14.03 -13.38
CA THR A 63 2.92 -14.75 -13.88
C THR A 63 3.34 -15.85 -14.85
N GLU A 64 2.46 -16.83 -15.09
CA GLU A 64 2.69 -17.89 -16.09
C GLU A 64 2.89 -17.34 -17.51
N GLU A 65 2.34 -16.15 -17.80
CA GLU A 65 2.49 -15.44 -19.08
C GLU A 65 3.68 -14.48 -19.11
N GLY A 66 4.45 -14.38 -18.02
CA GLY A 66 5.58 -13.47 -17.85
C GLY A 66 5.41 -12.49 -16.68
N ALA A 67 6.39 -11.61 -16.47
CA ALA A 67 6.36 -10.63 -15.40
C ALA A 67 5.48 -9.41 -15.75
N LEU A 68 4.61 -8.99 -14.83
CA LEU A 68 3.76 -7.80 -14.97
C LEU A 68 4.04 -6.81 -13.85
N GLY A 69 4.09 -5.53 -14.18
CA GLY A 69 4.29 -4.44 -13.22
C GLY A 69 5.50 -3.60 -13.54
N LYS A 70 5.91 -2.78 -12.57
CA LYS A 70 7.02 -1.84 -12.70
C LYS A 70 7.65 -1.60 -11.33
N SER A 71 8.97 -1.47 -11.29
CA SER A 71 9.66 -1.02 -10.08
C SER A 71 9.69 0.51 -10.02
N PHE A 72 9.48 1.05 -8.83
CA PHE A 72 9.51 2.47 -8.53
C PHE A 72 10.69 2.76 -7.62
N ARG A 73 11.41 3.84 -7.91
CA ARG A 73 12.44 4.38 -7.03
C ARG A 73 12.36 5.90 -7.08
N GLY A 74 12.63 6.54 -5.96
CA GLY A 74 12.77 7.98 -5.93
C GLY A 74 13.15 8.51 -4.57
N ASP A 75 13.41 9.81 -4.56
CA ASP A 75 13.59 10.57 -3.33
C ASP A 75 12.22 11.00 -2.80
N MET A 76 12.13 11.21 -1.50
CA MET A 76 10.94 11.75 -0.85
C MET A 76 11.15 13.22 -0.52
N GLY A 77 10.29 14.11 -1.03
CA GLY A 77 10.28 15.53 -0.69
C GLY A 77 9.63 15.84 0.67
N GLY A 78 9.88 17.04 1.20
CA GLY A 78 9.17 17.61 2.34
C GLY A 78 9.21 16.82 3.65
N PHE A 79 8.12 16.90 4.42
CA PHE A 79 7.92 16.07 5.60
C PHE A 79 7.42 14.67 5.22
N LYS A 80 7.85 13.67 5.98
CA LYS A 80 7.37 12.29 5.91
C LYS A 80 6.80 11.90 7.26
N ILE A 81 5.63 11.28 7.25
CA ILE A 81 5.02 10.69 8.43
C ILE A 81 5.27 9.20 8.35
N TYR A 82 6.03 8.67 9.31
CA TYR A 82 6.27 7.25 9.47
C TYR A 82 5.46 6.73 10.67
N VAL A 83 4.75 5.63 10.47
CA VAL A 83 4.08 4.86 11.53
C VAL A 83 4.48 3.40 11.37
N GLY A 84 5.17 2.82 12.35
CA GLY A 84 5.70 1.47 12.23
C GLY A 84 6.49 1.02 13.45
N GLY A 85 7.12 -0.15 13.33
CA GLY A 85 7.83 -0.81 14.44
C GLY A 85 9.33 -0.54 14.52
N THR A 86 9.92 0.12 13.52
CA THR A 86 11.37 0.38 13.47
C THR A 86 11.74 1.51 14.42
N ASP A 87 12.65 1.22 15.34
CA ASP A 87 13.18 2.19 16.29
C ASP A 87 14.22 3.12 15.64
N LEU A 88 13.89 4.41 15.56
CA LEU A 88 14.79 5.46 15.07
C LEU A 88 15.83 5.90 16.10
N HIS A 89 15.62 5.64 17.39
CA HIS A 89 16.50 6.14 18.46
C HIS A 89 17.91 5.57 18.36
N GLY A 90 18.06 4.28 18.01
CA GLY A 90 19.35 3.62 17.90
C GLY A 90 20.29 4.21 16.83
N SER A 91 19.74 4.92 15.84
CA SER A 91 20.50 5.55 14.74
C SER A 91 20.48 7.08 14.81
N SER A 92 20.09 7.65 15.96
CA SER A 92 19.87 9.08 16.12
C SER A 92 20.50 9.64 17.39
N ARG A 93 20.64 10.97 17.42
CA ARG A 93 20.94 11.75 18.64
C ARG A 93 20.13 13.04 18.66
N GLU A 94 20.19 13.78 19.76
CA GLU A 94 19.63 15.14 19.80
C GLU A 94 20.26 16.02 18.71
N ALA A 95 19.40 16.80 18.03
CA ALA A 95 19.83 17.74 17.01
C ALA A 95 20.43 18.99 17.68
N SER A 96 21.57 19.46 17.15
CA SER A 96 22.13 20.73 17.56
C SER A 96 21.36 21.90 16.93
N HIS A 97 21.53 23.09 17.49
CA HIS A 97 20.95 24.30 16.89
C HIS A 97 21.48 24.57 15.47
N GLU A 98 22.77 24.32 15.22
CA GLU A 98 23.36 24.47 13.89
C GLU A 98 22.71 23.52 12.88
N GLU A 99 22.42 22.28 13.29
CA GLU A 99 21.78 21.29 12.41
C GLU A 99 20.34 21.67 12.05
N LEU A 100 19.58 22.22 12.99
CA LEU A 100 18.26 22.79 12.72
C LEU A 100 18.35 23.92 11.69
N LEU A 101 19.31 24.84 11.87
CA LEU A 101 19.52 25.96 10.95
C LEU A 101 19.92 25.51 9.54
N THR A 102 20.74 24.46 9.40
CA THR A 102 21.10 23.90 8.07
C THR A 102 19.90 23.30 7.33
N ARG A 103 18.77 23.13 8.01
CA ARG A 103 17.51 22.62 7.46
C ARG A 103 16.40 23.66 7.46
N ASP A 104 16.77 24.94 7.53
CA ASP A 104 15.88 26.09 7.48
C ASP A 104 14.90 26.16 8.67
N PHE A 105 15.23 25.54 9.81
CA PHE A 105 14.48 25.68 11.06
C PHE A 105 15.22 26.57 12.05
N SER A 106 14.56 27.63 12.52
CA SER A 106 15.14 28.56 13.50
C SER A 106 15.26 27.98 14.90
N SER A 107 14.49 26.94 15.24
CA SER A 107 14.54 26.26 16.53
C SER A 107 13.86 24.87 16.48
N SER A 108 13.96 24.12 17.58
CA SER A 108 13.23 22.86 17.76
C SER A 108 11.72 23.06 17.72
N GLU A 109 11.22 24.16 18.30
CA GLU A 109 9.80 24.51 18.29
C GLU A 109 9.30 24.79 16.88
N ALA A 110 10.08 25.51 16.06
CA ALA A 110 9.72 25.76 14.66
C ALA A 110 9.65 24.45 13.84
N PHE A 111 10.54 23.50 14.11
CA PHE A 111 10.47 22.17 13.51
C PHE A 111 9.22 21.40 13.95
N ILE A 112 8.93 21.38 15.26
CA ILE A 112 7.76 20.70 15.83
C ILE A 112 6.46 21.29 15.29
N GLU A 113 6.38 22.62 15.15
CA GLU A 113 5.25 23.31 14.52
C GLU A 113 5.08 22.87 13.06
N GLY A 114 6.17 22.85 12.28
CA GLY A 114 6.16 22.35 10.90
C GLY A 114 5.72 20.89 10.79
N ALA A 115 6.19 20.03 11.71
CA ALA A 115 5.79 18.64 11.82
C ALA A 115 4.29 18.49 12.15
N GLY A 116 3.78 19.31 13.07
CA GLY A 116 2.35 19.39 13.38
C GLY A 116 1.51 19.85 12.19
N GLY A 117 2.00 20.84 11.44
CA GLY A 117 1.38 21.30 10.19
C GLY A 117 1.31 20.20 9.14
N ALA A 118 2.39 19.44 8.95
CA ALA A 118 2.41 18.28 8.06
C ALA A 118 1.37 17.22 8.49
N LEU A 119 1.32 16.89 9.78
CA LEU A 119 0.31 15.96 10.32
C LEU A 119 -1.13 16.43 10.03
N GLY A 120 -1.39 17.74 10.21
CA GLY A 120 -2.68 18.36 9.91
C GLY A 120 -3.06 18.28 8.43
N LEU A 121 -2.14 18.56 7.50
CA LEU A 121 -2.35 18.40 6.06
C LEU A 121 -2.71 16.95 5.69
N HIS A 122 -2.14 16.00 6.41
CA HIS A 122 -2.41 14.59 6.17
C HIS A 122 -3.76 14.11 6.73
N ASN A 123 -4.54 14.96 7.45
CA ASN A 123 -5.88 14.66 7.98
C ASN A 123 -5.95 13.35 8.77
N MET A 124 -4.93 13.05 9.57
CA MET A 124 -4.92 11.87 10.45
C MET A 124 -5.88 12.00 11.66
N HIS A 125 -6.78 12.98 11.65
CA HIS A 125 -7.65 13.34 12.76
C HIS A 125 -8.98 12.56 12.82
N HIS A 126 -9.33 11.75 11.81
CA HIS A 126 -10.61 11.02 11.78
C HIS A 126 -10.45 9.54 11.37
N ASP A 127 -10.92 8.65 12.26
CA ASP A 127 -11.31 7.25 12.05
C ASP A 127 -10.30 6.26 11.43
N SER A 128 -9.10 6.68 11.08
CA SER A 128 -8.07 5.74 10.64
C SER A 128 -7.51 5.02 11.86
N ASP A 129 -7.92 3.76 12.02
CA ASP A 129 -7.45 2.78 13.01
C ASP A 129 -5.98 2.39 12.71
N ILE A 130 -5.10 3.38 12.58
CA ILE A 130 -3.67 3.20 12.33
C ILE A 130 -3.05 2.75 13.64
N LYS A 131 -3.16 1.46 13.89
CA LYS A 131 -2.48 0.81 15.00
C LYS A 131 -1.00 0.70 14.63
N SER A 132 -0.12 1.22 15.48
CA SER A 132 1.28 0.80 15.49
C SER A 132 1.31 -0.71 15.73
N SER A 133 1.35 -1.48 14.66
CA SER A 133 1.28 -2.94 14.69
C SER A 133 2.23 -3.60 13.69
N GLY A 134 3.17 -2.82 13.14
CA GLY A 134 4.17 -3.36 12.22
C GLY A 134 5.28 -4.04 13.01
N SER A 135 5.70 -5.20 12.56
CA SER A 135 6.99 -5.78 12.97
C SER A 135 8.13 -4.84 12.53
N PRO A 136 9.36 -4.98 13.06
CA PRO A 136 10.51 -4.26 12.52
C PRO A 136 10.61 -4.44 10.99
N GLY A 137 10.84 -3.35 10.25
CA GLY A 137 10.84 -3.36 8.78
C GLY A 137 9.45 -3.22 8.14
N GLU A 138 8.37 -3.15 8.92
CA GLU A 138 7.00 -2.88 8.45
C GLU A 138 6.53 -1.50 8.89
N GLY A 139 5.56 -0.95 8.15
CA GLY A 139 4.94 0.32 8.51
C GLY A 139 4.26 1.03 7.36
N VAL A 140 3.87 2.26 7.63
CA VAL A 140 3.28 3.21 6.68
C VAL A 140 4.17 4.43 6.61
N VAL A 141 4.49 4.87 5.40
CA VAL A 141 5.16 6.14 5.15
C VAL A 141 4.27 6.99 4.25
N ILE A 142 3.97 8.20 4.70
CA ILE A 142 3.18 9.18 3.94
C ILE A 142 4.05 10.40 3.72
N TRP A 143 4.07 10.92 2.50
CA TRP A 143 4.77 12.16 2.18
C TRP A 143 4.05 12.93 1.08
N SER A 144 4.52 14.14 0.80
CA SER A 144 4.04 14.95 -0.31
C SER A 144 5.21 15.68 -0.97
N ASP A 145 5.34 15.54 -2.29
CA ASP A 145 6.39 16.21 -3.05
C ASP A 145 6.05 17.69 -3.32
N ASP A 146 4.76 18.03 -3.39
CA ASP A 146 4.25 19.36 -3.74
C ASP A 146 3.41 20.01 -2.62
N GLY A 147 3.27 19.33 -1.47
CA GLY A 147 2.42 19.76 -0.35
C GLY A 147 0.91 19.56 -0.58
N VAL A 148 0.49 19.02 -1.72
CA VAL A 148 -0.91 18.84 -2.11
C VAL A 148 -1.25 17.37 -2.27
N LYS A 149 -0.48 16.64 -3.07
CA LYS A 149 -0.72 15.22 -3.34
C LYS A 149 -0.03 14.35 -2.31
N LYS A 150 -0.78 13.39 -1.77
CA LYS A 150 -0.27 12.42 -0.79
C LYS A 150 0.24 11.20 -1.52
N ASN A 151 1.51 10.90 -1.29
CA ASN A 151 2.11 9.64 -1.65
C ASN A 151 2.11 8.74 -0.40
N VAL A 152 1.85 7.45 -0.57
CA VAL A 152 1.74 6.48 0.53
C VAL A 152 2.48 5.21 0.14
N ILE A 153 3.32 4.73 1.04
CA ILE A 153 3.85 3.36 1.03
C ILE A 153 3.35 2.65 2.28
N THR A 154 2.88 1.41 2.14
CA THR A 154 2.53 0.54 3.25
C THR A 154 3.15 -0.83 3.02
N ALA A 155 3.74 -1.39 4.08
CA ALA A 155 4.22 -2.76 4.12
C ALA A 155 3.74 -3.40 5.43
N LYS A 156 3.02 -4.51 5.33
CA LYS A 156 2.52 -5.28 6.48
C LYS A 156 2.36 -6.75 6.09
N GLY A 157 3.23 -7.62 6.61
CA GLY A 157 3.41 -8.98 6.11
C GLY A 157 3.62 -8.94 4.59
N ASP A 158 2.87 -9.77 3.89
CA ASP A 158 2.93 -9.86 2.43
C ASP A 158 2.10 -8.78 1.72
N SER A 159 1.36 -7.95 2.47
CA SER A 159 0.52 -6.89 1.90
C SER A 159 1.32 -5.60 1.73
N LEU A 160 1.46 -5.17 0.48
CA LEU A 160 2.21 -3.98 0.09
C LEU A 160 1.30 -3.03 -0.68
N VAL A 161 1.38 -1.74 -0.39
CA VAL A 161 0.62 -0.70 -1.11
C VAL A 161 1.54 0.45 -1.47
N LEU A 162 1.44 0.92 -2.71
CA LEU A 162 2.00 2.19 -3.17
C LEU A 162 0.89 3.03 -3.78
N VAL A 163 0.71 4.24 -3.26
CA VAL A 163 -0.09 5.30 -3.88
C VAL A 163 0.89 6.41 -4.25
N LYS A 164 1.00 6.72 -5.53
CA LYS A 164 1.82 7.84 -6.02
C LYS A 164 1.18 8.46 -7.25
N ASP A 165 1.03 9.78 -7.24
CA ASP A 165 0.40 10.53 -8.33
C ASP A 165 -1.03 10.05 -8.66
N LYS A 166 -1.22 9.44 -9.84
CA LYS A 166 -2.50 8.85 -10.29
C LYS A 166 -2.46 7.33 -10.29
N THR A 167 -1.49 6.77 -9.59
CA THR A 167 -1.11 5.38 -9.69
C THR A 167 -1.26 4.70 -8.33
N VAL A 168 -1.92 3.54 -8.33
CA VAL A 168 -2.12 2.73 -7.13
C VAL A 168 -1.68 1.31 -7.43
N TYR A 169 -0.77 0.79 -6.62
CA TYR A 169 -0.37 -0.62 -6.60
C TYR A 169 -0.72 -1.22 -5.25
N THR A 170 -1.36 -2.37 -5.27
CA THR A 170 -1.58 -3.22 -4.11
C THR A 170 -1.10 -4.61 -4.47
N LEU A 171 -0.19 -5.16 -3.68
CA LEU A 171 0.43 -6.46 -3.90
C LEU A 171 0.25 -7.31 -2.65
N SER A 172 0.03 -8.59 -2.91
CA SER A 172 0.10 -9.69 -1.96
C SER A 172 0.57 -10.92 -2.72
N ASP A 173 0.95 -11.98 -2.02
CA ASP A 173 1.45 -13.22 -2.64
C ASP A 173 0.51 -13.79 -3.72
N GLU A 174 -0.80 -13.72 -3.47
CA GLU A 174 -1.80 -14.34 -4.35
C GLU A 174 -2.59 -13.35 -5.21
N SER A 175 -2.47 -12.05 -4.96
CA SER A 175 -3.32 -11.06 -5.60
C SER A 175 -2.63 -9.72 -5.80
N TYR A 176 -3.02 -9.02 -6.86
CA TYR A 176 -2.61 -7.64 -7.07
C TYR A 176 -3.74 -6.79 -7.62
N VAL A 177 -3.67 -5.51 -7.32
CA VAL A 177 -4.48 -4.46 -7.96
C VAL A 177 -3.52 -3.37 -8.44
N MET A 178 -3.65 -3.02 -9.72
CA MET A 178 -2.87 -1.96 -10.35
C MET A 178 -3.82 -0.99 -11.02
N VAL A 179 -3.75 0.29 -10.64
CA VAL A 179 -4.45 1.40 -11.28
C VAL A 179 -3.40 2.31 -11.89
N GLU A 180 -3.39 2.43 -13.21
CA GLU A 180 -2.45 3.31 -13.91
C GLU A 180 -3.07 3.78 -15.24
N ASN A 181 -2.93 5.07 -15.56
CA ASN A 181 -3.39 5.65 -16.84
C ASN A 181 -4.84 5.30 -17.22
N GLY A 182 -5.76 5.32 -16.25
CA GLY A 182 -7.18 5.00 -16.48
C GLY A 182 -7.49 3.51 -16.65
N LYS A 183 -6.49 2.63 -16.49
CA LYS A 183 -6.65 1.18 -16.53
C LYS A 183 -6.57 0.59 -15.13
N VAL A 184 -7.50 -0.29 -14.80
CA VAL A 184 -7.49 -1.10 -13.58
C VAL A 184 -7.18 -2.55 -13.98
N SER A 185 -6.15 -3.14 -13.38
CA SER A 185 -5.81 -4.55 -13.57
C SER A 185 -5.85 -5.24 -12.21
N ILE A 186 -6.67 -6.28 -12.10
CA ILE A 186 -6.85 -7.08 -10.90
C ILE A 186 -6.43 -8.50 -11.21
N ARG A 187 -5.61 -9.10 -10.34
CA ARG A 187 -5.36 -10.53 -10.32
C ARG A 187 -5.80 -11.06 -8.97
N GLY A 188 -6.70 -12.04 -9.00
CA GLY A 188 -7.13 -12.76 -7.82
C GLY A 188 -6.34 -14.06 -7.61
N PRO A 189 -6.61 -14.73 -6.49
CA PRO A 189 -6.04 -16.05 -6.20
C PRO A 189 -6.29 -17.02 -7.37
N ARG A 190 -5.27 -17.83 -7.67
CA ARG A 190 -5.24 -18.81 -8.78
C ARG A 190 -5.10 -18.23 -10.19
N GLY A 191 -4.50 -17.03 -10.32
CA GLY A 191 -4.16 -16.48 -11.64
C GLY A 191 -5.29 -15.74 -12.35
N ARG A 192 -6.49 -15.70 -11.77
CA ARG A 192 -7.67 -15.07 -12.40
C ARG A 192 -7.44 -13.58 -12.60
N ARG A 193 -7.59 -13.10 -13.83
CA ARG A 193 -7.32 -11.72 -14.22
C ARG A 193 -8.60 -10.99 -14.62
N LEU A 194 -8.66 -9.70 -14.30
CA LEU A 194 -9.68 -8.78 -14.74
C LEU A 194 -9.01 -7.47 -15.13
N VAL A 195 -9.31 -6.95 -16.32
CA VAL A 195 -8.82 -5.65 -16.78
C VAL A 195 -10.01 -4.77 -17.09
N ILE A 196 -10.01 -3.54 -16.58
CA ILE A 196 -11.02 -2.52 -16.85
C ILE A 196 -10.31 -1.33 -17.46
N ASP A 197 -10.73 -0.90 -18.64
CA ASP A 197 -10.21 0.28 -19.33
C ASP A 197 -11.35 1.08 -19.99
N GLU A 198 -11.03 2.13 -20.75
CA GLU A 198 -12.02 2.95 -21.46
C GLU A 198 -12.90 2.14 -22.43
N GLY A 199 -12.42 0.99 -22.90
CA GLY A 199 -13.16 0.06 -23.75
C GLY A 199 -14.05 -0.93 -22.99
N GLY A 200 -14.18 -0.78 -21.66
CA GLY A 200 -14.97 -1.64 -20.79
C GLY A 200 -14.15 -2.73 -20.11
N ILE A 201 -14.81 -3.85 -19.77
CA ILE A 201 -14.21 -4.97 -19.04
C ILE A 201 -13.62 -5.98 -20.03
N ARG A 202 -12.34 -6.32 -19.86
CA ARG A 202 -11.57 -7.25 -20.70
C ARG A 202 -10.99 -8.39 -19.86
N GLN A 203 -10.73 -9.51 -20.51
CA GLN A 203 -10.04 -10.69 -19.97
C GLN A 203 -10.66 -11.44 -18.78
N PRO A 204 -11.99 -11.61 -18.63
CA PRO A 204 -12.44 -12.73 -17.82
C PRO A 204 -12.29 -13.98 -18.70
N GLU A 205 -11.13 -14.64 -18.67
CA GLU A 205 -10.92 -15.90 -19.42
C GLU A 205 -11.99 -16.95 -19.09
N GLU A 206 -12.59 -16.86 -17.91
CA GLU A 206 -13.75 -17.64 -17.48
C GLU A 206 -15.03 -17.36 -18.29
N LEU A 207 -15.17 -16.20 -18.95
CA LEU A 207 -16.30 -15.92 -19.85
C LEU A 207 -16.09 -16.50 -21.26
N ARG A 208 -14.85 -16.82 -21.68
CA ARG A 208 -14.62 -17.45 -23.00
C ARG A 208 -15.34 -18.79 -23.11
N ASP A 209 -15.37 -19.55 -22.02
CA ASP A 209 -16.01 -20.86 -21.95
C ASP A 209 -17.46 -20.82 -21.45
N LEU A 210 -18.03 -19.63 -21.19
CA LEU A 210 -19.39 -19.54 -20.66
C LEU A 210 -20.41 -20.12 -21.65
N GLY A 211 -20.28 -19.79 -22.94
CA GLY A 211 -21.15 -20.31 -24.00
C GLY A 211 -21.08 -21.85 -24.08
N PRO A 212 -19.89 -22.46 -24.27
CA PRO A 212 -19.73 -23.91 -24.24
C PRO A 212 -20.21 -24.59 -22.95
N ARG A 213 -20.03 -23.99 -21.77
CA ARG A 213 -20.51 -24.53 -20.49
C ARG A 213 -22.03 -24.50 -20.39
N ILE A 214 -22.66 -23.37 -20.74
CA ILE A 214 -24.13 -23.23 -20.79
C ILE A 214 -24.71 -24.24 -21.79
N ALA A 215 -24.11 -24.37 -22.97
CA ALA A 215 -24.57 -25.30 -23.99
C ALA A 215 -24.50 -26.77 -23.51
N ARG A 216 -23.48 -27.13 -22.73
CA ARG A 216 -23.32 -28.48 -22.15
C ARG A 216 -24.39 -28.76 -21.10
N GLU A 217 -24.57 -27.86 -20.15
CA GLU A 217 -25.58 -27.96 -19.07
C GLU A 217 -27.00 -28.06 -19.63
N VAL A 218 -27.34 -27.22 -20.61
CA VAL A 218 -28.64 -27.27 -21.29
C VAL A 218 -28.82 -28.60 -22.02
N LYS A 219 -27.78 -29.12 -22.69
CA LYS A 219 -27.84 -30.40 -23.40
C LYS A 219 -28.05 -31.57 -22.43
N GLU A 220 -27.34 -31.60 -21.31
CA GLU A 220 -27.47 -32.64 -20.28
C GLU A 220 -28.87 -32.60 -19.65
N SER A 221 -29.34 -31.42 -19.26
CA SER A 221 -30.70 -31.22 -18.72
C SER A 221 -31.80 -31.67 -19.69
N LEU A 222 -31.65 -31.38 -20.99
CA LEU A 222 -32.60 -31.82 -22.02
C LEU A 222 -32.57 -33.35 -22.25
N GLN A 223 -31.41 -33.98 -22.12
CA GLN A 223 -31.28 -35.43 -22.22
C GLN A 223 -31.99 -36.13 -21.04
N ASP A 224 -31.80 -35.62 -19.83
CA ASP A 224 -32.45 -36.13 -18.62
C ASP A 224 -33.98 -35.98 -18.68
N LEU A 225 -34.46 -34.82 -19.15
CA LEU A 225 -35.88 -34.59 -19.35
C LEU A 225 -36.47 -35.58 -20.37
N LYS A 226 -35.78 -35.80 -21.48
CA LYS A 226 -36.19 -36.75 -22.53
C LYS A 226 -36.22 -38.19 -22.02
N PHE A 227 -35.26 -38.57 -21.17
CA PHE A 227 -35.22 -39.88 -20.53
C PHE A 227 -36.40 -40.06 -19.57
N THR A 228 -36.69 -39.06 -18.75
CA THR A 228 -37.81 -39.03 -17.81
C THR A 228 -39.16 -39.14 -18.52
N MET A 229 -39.37 -38.38 -19.61
CA MET A 229 -40.60 -38.44 -20.39
C MET A 229 -40.80 -39.80 -21.08
N ARG A 230 -39.73 -40.43 -21.57
CA ARG A 230 -39.79 -41.78 -22.17
C ARG A 230 -40.14 -42.86 -21.15
N ARG A 231 -39.68 -42.71 -19.91
CA ARG A 231 -40.00 -43.64 -18.82
C ARG A 231 -41.48 -43.57 -18.44
N ARG A 232 -42.02 -42.35 -18.28
CA ARG A 232 -43.47 -42.16 -18.02
C ARG A 232 -44.36 -42.73 -19.12
N ARG A 233 -44.01 -42.50 -20.40
CA ARG A 233 -44.76 -43.09 -21.54
C ARG A 233 -44.74 -44.62 -21.60
N ARG A 234 -43.78 -45.29 -20.96
CA ARG A 234 -43.74 -46.77 -20.88
C ARG A 234 -44.54 -47.30 -19.69
N GLU A 235 -44.76 -46.48 -18.67
CA GLU A 235 -45.56 -46.83 -17.49
C GLU A 235 -47.07 -46.61 -17.75
N ASP A 236 -47.43 -45.72 -18.68
CA ASP A 236 -48.83 -45.42 -19.07
C ASP A 236 -49.38 -46.32 -20.20
N VAL A 237 -48.71 -47.41 -20.59
CA VAL A 237 -49.27 -48.41 -21.53
C VAL A 237 -49.97 -49.49 -20.72
N PRO A 238 -51.31 -49.55 -20.68
CA PRO A 238 -52.03 -50.62 -20.00
C PRO A 238 -51.70 -51.96 -20.69
N ARG A 239 -51.42 -52.98 -19.89
CA ARG A 239 -51.32 -54.36 -20.39
C ARG A 239 -52.68 -54.89 -20.82
#